data_AF-A0A964PQ42-F1
#
_entry.id   AF-A0A964PQ42-F1
#
_cell.length_a   1.000
_cell.length_b   1.000
_cell.length_c   1.000
_cell.angle_alpha   90.00
_cell.angle_beta   90.00
_cell.angle_gamma   90.00
#
_symmetry.space_group_name_H-M   'P 1'
#
loop_
_entity.id
_entity.type
_entity.pdbx_description
1 polymer ?
#
loop_
_entity_poly.entity_id
_entity_poly.type
_entity_poly.pdbx_seq_one_letter_code
_entity_poly.pdbx_strand_id
1 'polypeptide(L)'
;MNPTAEAAFTQSVIERLKDCEDPRFKSIMNSLVTHLHAFARDVRLTDDEWMCGLQFLTEVGKACTETRQEFILLSDTLGLSSLVLEINHPPLEGTLEAAVLGPFYLEGSPERPLGADLTDGMPGEPTFYSGQVGDASGVPIPGATLDIWSSDGVGFYDVQFPGPLVKRGRAKIKTDASGRYHFRSIKPADYPVPTDGPVGRMMRYQKRSPQRPGHLHLIVSAPGFAPVVTQIFVADSKYLHDDAVFGVKQSLAGQFSRHPAGTAPNGEPVPVPFYTVNFDMRLLRAS
;
A
#
# COMPACT_ATOMS: atom_id res chain seq x y z
N MET A 1 -19.95 0.70 37.41
CA MET A 1 -21.32 0.25 37.06
C MET A 1 -21.28 -1.29 37.02
N ASN A 2 -22.37 -2.02 37.27
CA ASN A 2 -22.32 -3.49 37.14
C ASN A 2 -22.44 -3.89 35.65
N PRO A 3 -21.99 -5.09 35.24
CA PRO A 3 -21.98 -5.48 33.82
C PRO A 3 -23.34 -5.35 33.13
N THR A 4 -24.43 -5.66 33.83
CA THR A 4 -25.81 -5.54 33.31
C THR A 4 -26.17 -4.11 32.97
N ALA A 5 -25.82 -3.15 33.82
CA ALA A 5 -26.09 -1.74 33.59
C ALA A 5 -25.19 -1.13 32.50
N GLU A 6 -23.94 -1.59 32.35
CA GLU A 6 -23.05 -1.15 31.27
C GLU A 6 -23.54 -1.64 29.89
N ALA A 7 -24.08 -2.86 29.83
CA ALA A 7 -24.73 -3.38 28.62
C ALA A 7 -25.99 -2.58 28.28
N ALA A 8 -26.84 -2.28 29.27
CA ALA A 8 -28.04 -1.46 29.08
C ALA A 8 -27.70 -0.05 28.56
N PHE A 9 -26.63 0.58 29.07
CA PHE A 9 -26.18 1.88 28.57
C PHE A 9 -25.82 1.84 27.08
N THR A 10 -25.13 0.79 26.64
CA THR A 10 -24.77 0.62 25.21
C THR A 10 -26.02 0.51 24.34
N GLN A 11 -27.02 -0.23 24.80
CA GLN A 11 -28.29 -0.37 24.10
C GLN A 11 -29.00 0.99 23.95
N SER A 12 -29.00 1.83 24.99
CA SER A 12 -29.60 3.17 24.93
C SER A 12 -28.90 4.10 23.92
N VAL A 13 -27.60 3.91 23.64
CA VAL A 13 -26.89 4.65 22.59
C VAL A 13 -27.30 4.14 21.20
N ILE A 14 -27.34 2.81 21.01
CA ILE A 14 -27.75 2.18 19.75
C ILE A 14 -29.19 2.56 19.38
N GLU A 15 -30.10 2.66 20.36
CA GLU A 15 -31.49 3.09 20.17
C GLU A 15 -31.61 4.49 19.57
N ARG A 16 -30.58 5.35 19.67
CA ARG A 16 -30.56 6.67 19.01
C ARG A 16 -30.54 6.58 17.49
N LEU A 17 -30.18 5.43 16.94
CA LEU A 17 -30.21 5.16 15.50
C LEU A 17 -31.59 4.69 15.00
N LYS A 18 -32.62 4.62 15.86
CA LYS A 18 -33.93 4.06 15.49
C LYS A 18 -34.55 4.75 14.27
N ASP A 19 -34.43 6.07 14.18
CA ASP A 19 -35.02 6.91 13.12
C ASP A 19 -34.05 7.12 11.93
N CYS A 20 -32.88 6.49 11.93
CA CYS A 20 -31.95 6.57 10.80
C CYS A 20 -32.51 5.78 9.60
N GLU A 21 -32.76 6.50 8.50
CA GLU A 21 -33.35 5.96 7.26
C GLU A 21 -32.34 5.23 6.38
N ASP A 22 -31.05 5.56 6.43
CA ASP A 22 -30.01 4.85 5.69
C ASP A 22 -29.67 3.52 6.41
N PRO A 23 -30.08 2.37 5.84
CA PRO A 23 -29.88 1.07 6.49
C PRO A 23 -28.40 0.68 6.60
N ARG A 24 -27.56 1.12 5.67
CA ARG A 24 -26.13 0.79 5.68
C ARG A 24 -25.40 1.62 6.72
N PHE A 25 -25.64 2.93 6.76
CA PHE A 25 -25.08 3.80 7.80
C PHE A 25 -25.50 3.33 9.20
N LYS A 26 -26.78 3.01 9.39
CA LYS A 26 -27.30 2.45 10.65
C LYS A 26 -26.59 1.17 11.07
N SER A 27 -26.36 0.25 10.13
CA SER A 27 -25.63 -0.99 10.37
C SER A 27 -24.18 -0.75 10.80
N ILE A 28 -23.46 0.15 10.11
CA ILE A 28 -22.08 0.51 10.43
C ILE A 28 -21.99 1.15 11.83
N MET A 29 -22.83 2.15 12.11
CA MET A 29 -22.78 2.87 13.38
C MET A 29 -23.18 1.99 14.57
N ASN A 30 -24.16 1.10 14.39
CA ASN A 30 -24.53 0.13 15.42
C ASN A 30 -23.35 -0.78 15.79
N SER A 31 -22.68 -1.35 14.78
CA SER A 31 -21.50 -2.19 14.98
C SER A 31 -20.36 -1.42 15.66
N LEU A 32 -20.03 -0.21 15.17
CA LEU A 32 -19.00 0.64 15.73
C LEU A 32 -19.22 0.93 17.21
N VAL A 33 -20.42 1.39 17.59
CA VAL A 33 -20.76 1.69 19.00
C VAL A 33 -20.65 0.43 19.86
N THR A 34 -21.16 -0.71 19.35
CA THR A 34 -21.11 -1.99 20.05
C THR A 34 -19.67 -2.39 20.39
N HIS A 35 -18.78 -2.37 19.39
CA HIS A 35 -17.38 -2.77 19.57
C HIS A 35 -16.56 -1.75 20.37
N LEU A 36 -16.81 -0.44 20.18
CA LEU A 36 -16.13 0.61 20.94
C LEU A 36 -16.45 0.54 22.44
N HIS A 37 -17.73 0.37 22.78
CA HIS A 37 -18.15 0.20 24.18
C HIS A 37 -17.67 -1.13 24.77
N ALA A 38 -17.60 -2.19 23.96
CA ALA A 38 -17.02 -3.46 24.38
C ALA A 38 -15.53 -3.32 24.73
N PHE A 39 -14.74 -2.63 23.89
CA PHE A 39 -13.34 -2.31 24.17
C PHE A 39 -13.17 -1.57 25.50
N ALA A 40 -13.94 -0.50 25.72
CA ALA A 40 -13.84 0.30 26.94
C ALA A 40 -14.15 -0.53 28.22
N ARG A 41 -15.11 -1.45 28.14
CA ARG A 41 -15.44 -2.38 29.23
C ARG A 41 -14.39 -3.46 29.44
N ASP A 42 -13.84 -4.01 28.36
CA ASP A 42 -12.85 -5.08 28.40
C ASP A 42 -11.59 -4.63 29.17
N VAL A 43 -11.07 -3.46 28.81
CA VAL A 43 -9.86 -2.91 29.43
C VAL A 43 -10.12 -2.09 30.69
N ARG A 44 -11.39 -1.90 31.08
CA ARG A 44 -11.81 -1.00 32.16
C ARG A 44 -11.18 0.39 32.04
N LEU A 45 -11.33 0.99 30.85
CA LEU A 45 -10.67 2.23 30.47
C LEU A 45 -10.90 3.34 31.52
N THR A 46 -9.82 3.90 32.05
CA THR A 46 -9.86 4.98 33.04
C THR A 46 -10.08 6.35 32.39
N ASP A 47 -10.47 7.35 33.18
CA ASP A 47 -10.67 8.72 32.69
C ASP A 47 -9.38 9.31 32.09
N ASP A 48 -8.23 9.06 32.71
CA ASP A 48 -6.93 9.53 32.25
C ASP A 48 -6.51 8.83 30.94
N GLU A 49 -6.71 7.51 30.83
CA GLU A 49 -6.44 6.76 29.59
C GLU A 49 -7.36 7.17 28.45
N TRP A 50 -8.65 7.40 28.75
CA TRP A 50 -9.62 7.91 27.79
C TRP A 50 -9.21 9.29 27.27
N MET A 51 -8.84 10.20 28.16
CA MET A 51 -8.38 11.54 27.78
C MET A 51 -7.08 11.48 26.97
N CYS A 52 -6.14 10.61 27.35
CA CYS A 52 -4.93 10.36 26.58
C CYS A 52 -5.25 9.87 25.16
N GLY A 53 -6.22 8.95 25.00
CA GLY A 53 -6.67 8.48 23.70
C GLY A 53 -7.29 9.59 22.83
N LEU A 54 -8.11 10.47 23.43
CA LEU A 54 -8.67 11.62 22.72
C LEU A 54 -7.60 12.64 22.30
N GLN A 55 -6.61 12.90 23.15
CA GLN A 55 -5.47 13.76 22.82
C GLN A 55 -4.65 13.16 21.68
N PHE A 56 -4.39 11.85 21.70
CA PHE A 56 -3.74 11.13 20.62
C PHE A 56 -4.49 11.29 19.29
N LEU A 57 -5.80 11.04 19.25
CA LEU A 57 -6.61 11.20 18.03
C LEU A 57 -6.65 12.67 17.55
N THR A 58 -6.65 13.62 18.49
CA THR A 58 -6.57 15.05 18.17
C THR A 58 -5.23 15.40 17.50
N GLU A 59 -4.12 14.86 18.01
CA GLU A 59 -2.80 15.04 17.43
C GLU A 59 -2.70 14.38 16.05
N VAL A 60 -3.29 13.19 15.86
CA VAL A 60 -3.36 12.53 14.54
C VAL A 60 -4.05 13.43 13.53
N GLY A 61 -5.21 14.01 13.89
CA GLY A 61 -5.90 14.97 13.03
C GLY A 61 -5.08 16.21 12.71
N LYS A 62 -4.34 16.76 13.68
CA LYS A 62 -3.48 17.95 13.50
C LYS A 62 -2.22 17.66 12.67
N ALA A 63 -1.78 16.41 12.61
CA ALA A 63 -0.63 16.00 11.80
C ALA A 63 -0.97 15.78 10.32
N CYS A 64 -2.26 15.68 9.97
CA CYS A 64 -2.67 15.59 8.57
C CYS A 64 -2.44 16.92 7.81
N THR A 65 -1.90 16.82 6.60
CA THR A 65 -1.71 17.90 5.63
C THR A 65 -2.18 17.45 4.24
N GLU A 66 -2.03 18.28 3.21
CA GLU A 66 -2.33 17.89 1.82
C GLU A 66 -1.50 16.69 1.34
N THR A 67 -0.29 16.52 1.86
CA THR A 67 0.66 15.47 1.46
C THR A 67 0.92 14.43 2.55
N ARG A 68 0.33 14.58 3.74
CA ARG A 68 0.45 13.66 4.87
C ARG A 68 -0.93 13.28 5.40
N GLN A 69 -1.25 11.99 5.40
CA GLN A 69 -2.49 11.47 5.97
C GLN A 69 -2.21 10.59 7.18
N GLU A 70 -2.08 11.21 8.36
CA GLU A 70 -1.75 10.49 9.61
C GLU A 70 -2.87 9.54 10.05
N PHE A 71 -4.15 9.82 9.71
CA PHE A 71 -5.25 8.88 9.94
C PHE A 71 -5.15 7.62 9.08
N ILE A 72 -4.67 7.75 7.83
CA ILE A 72 -4.39 6.60 6.98
C ILE A 72 -3.23 5.80 7.58
N LEU A 73 -2.16 6.48 8.01
CA LEU A 73 -1.03 5.80 8.68
C LEU A 73 -1.45 5.09 9.99
N LEU A 74 -2.37 5.67 10.76
CA LEU A 74 -2.95 5.01 11.93
C LEU A 74 -3.74 3.76 11.53
N SER A 75 -4.57 3.84 10.49
CA SER A 75 -5.28 2.68 9.93
C SER A 75 -4.32 1.58 9.45
N ASP A 76 -3.28 1.97 8.72
CA ASP A 76 -2.24 1.07 8.19
C ASP A 76 -1.51 0.34 9.32
N THR A 77 -1.02 1.08 10.31
CA THR A 77 -0.21 0.51 11.41
C THR A 77 -1.03 -0.27 12.42
N LEU A 78 -2.36 -0.09 12.46
CA LEU A 78 -3.28 -0.95 13.22
C LEU A 78 -3.80 -2.14 12.38
N GLY A 79 -3.39 -2.27 11.12
CA GLY A 79 -3.80 -3.36 10.23
C GLY A 79 -5.22 -3.23 9.66
N LEU A 80 -5.92 -2.13 9.94
CA LEU A 80 -7.28 -1.90 9.45
C LEU A 80 -7.30 -1.76 7.93
N SER A 81 -6.34 -1.04 7.34
CA SER A 81 -6.26 -0.88 5.88
C SER A 81 -6.10 -2.21 5.15
N SER A 82 -5.21 -3.07 5.64
CA SER A 82 -5.01 -4.42 5.10
C SER A 82 -6.25 -5.30 5.30
N LEU A 83 -6.89 -5.24 6.47
CA LEU A 83 -8.13 -6.00 6.72
C LEU A 83 -9.27 -5.56 5.79
N VAL A 84 -9.47 -4.25 5.60
CA VAL A 84 -10.48 -3.72 4.68
C VAL A 84 -10.19 -4.17 3.25
N LEU A 85 -8.92 -4.19 2.84
CA LEU A 85 -8.49 -4.70 1.55
C LEU A 85 -8.87 -6.18 1.39
N GLU A 86 -8.53 -7.04 2.35
CA GLU A 86 -8.87 -8.48 2.31
C GLU A 86 -10.38 -8.74 2.21
N ILE A 87 -11.20 -7.94 2.90
CA ILE A 87 -12.67 -8.07 2.86
C ILE A 87 -13.23 -7.74 1.47
N ASN A 88 -12.71 -6.70 0.81
CA ASN A 88 -13.28 -6.17 -0.44
C ASN A 88 -12.60 -6.72 -1.70
N HIS A 89 -11.37 -7.23 -1.56
CA HIS A 89 -10.56 -7.77 -2.65
C HIS A 89 -9.95 -9.11 -2.21
N PRO A 90 -10.78 -10.11 -1.86
CA PRO A 90 -10.29 -11.41 -1.41
C PRO A 90 -9.41 -12.04 -2.49
N PRO A 91 -8.35 -12.77 -2.12
CA PRO A 91 -7.48 -13.43 -3.08
C PRO A 91 -8.28 -14.40 -3.92
N LEU A 92 -8.16 -14.27 -5.24
CA LEU A 92 -8.69 -15.23 -6.19
C LEU A 92 -7.53 -15.99 -6.81
N GLU A 93 -7.57 -17.31 -6.70
CA GLU A 93 -6.49 -18.19 -7.12
C GLU A 93 -6.11 -17.91 -8.58
N GLY A 94 -4.80 -17.78 -8.83
CA GLY A 94 -4.28 -17.48 -10.17
C GLY A 94 -4.45 -16.03 -10.63
N THR A 95 -4.91 -15.12 -9.76
CA THR A 95 -5.06 -13.69 -10.07
C THR A 95 -4.07 -12.82 -9.30
N LEU A 96 -3.80 -11.63 -9.82
CA LEU A 96 -2.97 -10.63 -9.16
C LEU A 96 -3.67 -10.15 -7.89
N GLU A 97 -3.02 -10.33 -6.74
CA GLU A 97 -3.57 -9.86 -5.47
C GLU A 97 -3.49 -8.35 -5.33
N ALA A 98 -4.52 -7.78 -4.72
CA ALA A 98 -4.52 -6.38 -4.35
C ALA A 98 -3.61 -6.12 -3.14
N ALA A 99 -3.05 -4.92 -3.05
CA ALA A 99 -2.29 -4.40 -1.92
C ALA A 99 -2.77 -2.97 -1.57
N VAL A 100 -2.39 -2.48 -0.40
CA VAL A 100 -2.71 -1.10 0.01
C VAL A 100 -2.10 -0.08 -0.97
N LEU A 101 -2.83 1.01 -1.26
CA LEU A 101 -2.35 2.06 -2.16
C LEU A 101 -1.12 2.79 -1.58
N GLY A 102 -1.11 3.00 -0.26
CA GLY A 102 -0.13 3.84 0.41
C GLY A 102 -0.33 5.34 0.15
N PRO A 103 0.36 6.20 0.90
CA PRO A 103 0.08 7.65 0.90
C PRO A 103 0.75 8.43 -0.24
N PHE A 104 1.56 7.78 -1.09
CA PHE A 104 2.43 8.47 -2.06
C PHE A 104 1.99 8.32 -3.52
N TYR A 105 0.80 7.77 -3.76
CA TYR A 105 0.19 7.79 -5.09
C TYR A 105 -0.18 9.22 -5.46
N LEU A 106 0.13 9.60 -6.71
CA LEU A 106 -0.29 10.86 -7.31
C LEU A 106 -0.87 10.59 -8.68
N GLU A 107 -1.96 11.27 -9.00
CA GLU A 107 -2.50 11.23 -10.35
C GLU A 107 -1.58 11.90 -11.37
N GLY A 108 -1.75 11.50 -12.64
CA GLY A 108 -1.02 12.08 -13.76
C GLY A 108 0.46 11.72 -13.79
N SER A 109 0.85 10.50 -13.40
CA SER A 109 2.15 9.93 -13.74
C SER A 109 2.43 10.11 -15.25
N PRO A 110 3.66 10.45 -15.65
CA PRO A 110 3.99 10.69 -17.06
C PRO A 110 3.82 9.41 -17.88
N GLU A 111 3.24 9.52 -19.07
CA GLU A 111 3.23 8.40 -20.02
C GLU A 111 4.65 8.19 -20.57
N ARG A 112 5.12 6.94 -20.56
CA ARG A 112 6.44 6.56 -21.05
C ARG A 112 6.32 5.38 -22.03
N PRO A 113 7.19 5.30 -23.06
CA PRO A 113 7.20 4.15 -23.95
C PRO A 113 7.62 2.89 -23.21
N LEU A 114 7.26 1.74 -23.78
CA LEU A 114 7.72 0.44 -23.32
C LEU A 114 9.26 0.38 -23.34
N GLY A 115 9.87 -0.11 -22.26
CA GLY A 115 11.33 -0.15 -22.09
C GLY A 115 11.98 1.14 -21.58
N ALA A 116 11.18 2.16 -21.24
CA ALA A 116 11.71 3.41 -20.69
C ALA A 116 12.45 3.23 -19.34
N ASP A 117 13.38 4.14 -19.09
CA ASP A 117 14.00 4.36 -17.79
C ASP A 117 13.13 5.30 -16.96
N LEU A 118 12.66 4.82 -15.81
CA LEU A 118 11.78 5.53 -14.89
C LEU A 118 12.52 6.26 -13.78
N THR A 119 13.85 6.14 -13.73
CA THR A 119 14.63 6.72 -12.64
C THR A 119 14.67 8.23 -12.70
N ASP A 120 14.70 8.84 -13.90
CA ASP A 120 14.89 10.29 -14.09
C ASP A 120 16.03 10.85 -13.18
N GLY A 121 17.13 10.08 -13.04
CA GLY A 121 18.29 10.44 -12.19
C GLY A 121 18.18 10.04 -10.71
N MET A 122 17.16 9.27 -10.34
CA MET A 122 16.98 8.72 -9.00
C MET A 122 18.17 7.80 -8.61
N PRO A 123 18.80 8.02 -7.44
CA PRO A 123 19.90 7.18 -6.98
C PRO A 123 19.38 5.80 -6.58
N GLY A 124 20.13 4.75 -6.90
CA GLY A 124 19.82 3.38 -6.50
C GLY A 124 20.48 2.33 -7.39
N GLU A 125 20.29 1.06 -7.04
CA GLU A 125 20.82 -0.05 -7.81
C GLU A 125 19.95 -0.31 -9.05
N PRO A 126 20.49 -0.22 -10.28
CA PRO A 126 19.69 -0.38 -11.49
C PRO A 126 18.93 -1.71 -11.50
N THR A 127 17.64 -1.66 -11.82
CA THR A 127 16.78 -2.85 -11.88
C THR A 127 15.94 -2.85 -13.14
N PHE A 128 15.95 -3.98 -13.85
CA PHE A 128 15.17 -4.20 -15.05
C PHE A 128 13.95 -5.06 -14.70
N TYR A 129 12.77 -4.49 -14.90
CA TYR A 129 11.48 -5.13 -14.63
C TYR A 129 10.89 -5.62 -15.94
N SER A 130 10.28 -6.81 -15.91
CA SER A 130 9.59 -7.39 -17.05
C SER A 130 8.51 -8.38 -16.62
N GLY A 131 7.61 -8.70 -17.52
CA GLY A 131 6.62 -9.76 -17.34
C GLY A 131 5.50 -9.66 -18.37
N GLN A 132 4.42 -10.40 -18.15
CA GLN A 132 3.21 -10.38 -18.98
C GLN A 132 1.96 -10.12 -18.14
N VAL A 133 1.10 -9.22 -18.64
CA VAL A 133 -0.27 -9.04 -18.16
C VAL A 133 -1.19 -9.93 -19.00
N GLY A 134 -1.96 -10.78 -18.33
CA GLY A 134 -2.96 -11.66 -18.93
C GLY A 134 -4.26 -11.67 -18.13
N ASP A 135 -5.28 -12.35 -18.63
CA ASP A 135 -6.49 -12.66 -17.85
C ASP A 135 -6.28 -13.88 -16.94
N ALA A 136 -7.28 -14.23 -16.12
CA ALA A 136 -7.20 -15.40 -15.23
C ALA A 136 -6.97 -16.75 -15.96
N SER A 137 -7.25 -16.83 -17.26
CA SER A 137 -6.97 -18.01 -18.10
C SER A 137 -5.58 -17.98 -18.73
N GLY A 138 -4.81 -16.91 -18.51
CA GLY A 138 -3.49 -16.69 -19.08
C GLY A 138 -3.50 -16.11 -20.49
N VAL A 139 -4.66 -15.66 -21.00
CA VAL A 139 -4.72 -14.99 -22.31
C VAL A 139 -4.08 -13.60 -22.19
N PRO A 140 -3.08 -13.24 -23.01
CA PRO A 140 -2.41 -11.96 -22.89
C PRO A 140 -3.35 -10.77 -23.12
N ILE A 141 -3.16 -9.69 -22.35
CA ILE A 141 -3.94 -8.46 -22.46
C ILE A 141 -3.08 -7.36 -23.09
N PRO A 142 -3.25 -7.05 -24.38
CA PRO A 142 -2.54 -5.97 -25.04
C PRO A 142 -3.07 -4.60 -24.62
N GLY A 143 -2.17 -3.62 -24.49
CA GLY A 143 -2.55 -2.25 -24.11
C GLY A 143 -3.02 -2.08 -22.66
N ALA A 144 -2.82 -3.08 -21.79
CA ALA A 144 -2.99 -2.93 -20.35
C ALA A 144 -2.04 -1.85 -19.83
N THR A 145 -2.53 -0.99 -18.95
CA THR A 145 -1.77 0.12 -18.37
C THR A 145 -1.23 -0.29 -17.01
N LEU A 146 0.07 -0.09 -16.81
CA LEU A 146 0.75 -0.15 -15.52
C LEU A 146 1.06 1.30 -15.10
N ASP A 147 0.38 1.80 -14.06
CA ASP A 147 0.74 3.06 -13.38
C ASP A 147 1.65 2.73 -12.21
N ILE A 148 2.92 3.12 -12.32
CA ILE A 148 4.02 2.66 -11.48
C ILE A 148 4.51 3.82 -10.62
N TRP A 149 4.83 3.55 -9.35
CA TRP A 149 5.60 4.46 -8.51
C TRP A 149 6.43 3.70 -7.46
N SER A 150 7.62 4.20 -7.13
CA SER A 150 8.48 3.64 -6.07
C SER A 150 9.30 4.72 -5.37
N SER A 151 9.85 4.36 -4.21
CA SER A 151 10.89 5.16 -3.55
C SER A 151 12.23 5.07 -4.27
N ASP A 152 13.14 5.97 -3.90
CA ASP A 152 14.54 5.94 -4.29
C ASP A 152 15.37 4.90 -3.51
N GLY A 153 16.67 4.80 -3.81
CA GLY A 153 17.59 3.85 -3.20
C GLY A 153 17.88 4.10 -1.72
N VAL A 154 17.29 5.12 -1.12
CA VAL A 154 17.34 5.42 0.32
C VAL A 154 15.95 5.56 0.95
N GLY A 155 14.88 5.26 0.20
CA GLY A 155 13.54 5.12 0.75
C GLY A 155 12.62 6.33 0.63
N PHE A 156 12.96 7.33 -0.19
CA PHE A 156 12.13 8.52 -0.38
C PHE A 156 11.39 8.52 -1.72
N TYR A 157 10.09 8.80 -1.67
CA TYR A 157 9.28 9.09 -2.85
C TYR A 157 9.51 10.54 -3.29
N ASP A 158 9.33 10.81 -4.58
CA ASP A 158 9.44 12.14 -5.18
C ASP A 158 8.64 13.23 -4.44
N VAL A 159 7.44 12.91 -3.97
CA VAL A 159 6.54 13.83 -3.24
C VAL A 159 7.08 14.28 -1.88
N GLN A 160 8.08 13.58 -1.35
CA GLN A 160 8.67 13.89 -0.04
C GLN A 160 9.81 14.90 -0.14
N PHE A 161 10.28 15.20 -1.35
CA PHE A 161 11.37 16.17 -1.54
C PHE A 161 10.82 17.60 -1.53
N PRO A 162 11.53 18.55 -0.90
CA PRO A 162 11.12 19.95 -0.88
C PRO A 162 11.28 20.57 -2.27
N GLY A 163 10.43 21.58 -2.56
CA GLY A 163 10.47 22.34 -3.81
C GLY A 163 9.44 21.86 -4.84
N PRO A 164 9.59 22.27 -6.12
CA PRO A 164 8.67 21.85 -7.18
C PRO A 164 8.70 20.34 -7.38
N LEU A 165 7.52 19.73 -7.53
CA LEU A 165 7.39 18.29 -7.76
C LEU A 165 8.08 17.90 -9.07
N VAL A 166 9.11 17.05 -8.96
CA VAL A 166 9.74 16.37 -10.09
C VAL A 166 9.27 14.92 -10.08
N LYS A 167 8.48 14.52 -11.08
CA LYS A 167 7.84 13.19 -11.16
C LYS A 167 8.82 12.06 -11.53
N ARG A 168 9.80 11.81 -10.67
CA ARG A 168 10.79 10.72 -10.80
C ARG A 168 10.28 9.42 -10.15
N GLY A 169 10.75 8.28 -10.62
CA GLY A 169 10.37 6.97 -10.08
C GLY A 169 8.89 6.64 -10.31
N ARG A 170 8.21 7.33 -11.23
CA ARG A 170 6.80 7.08 -11.60
C ARG A 170 6.54 7.18 -13.08
N ALA A 171 5.66 6.34 -13.61
CA ALA A 171 5.23 6.39 -15.01
C ALA A 171 3.99 5.56 -15.29
N LYS A 172 3.31 5.87 -16.40
CA LYS A 172 2.34 4.99 -17.04
C LYS A 172 2.96 4.34 -18.27
N ILE A 173 2.96 3.00 -18.30
CA ILE A 173 3.44 2.20 -19.43
C ILE A 173 2.30 1.28 -19.90
N LYS A 174 2.23 1.04 -21.21
CA LYS A 174 1.27 0.09 -21.80
C LYS A 174 1.98 -1.19 -22.24
N THR A 175 1.31 -2.32 -22.08
CA THR A 175 1.78 -3.62 -22.58
C THR A 175 1.77 -3.68 -24.11
N ASP A 176 2.66 -4.50 -24.68
CA ASP A 176 2.73 -4.75 -26.12
C ASP A 176 1.57 -5.64 -26.62
N ALA A 177 1.58 -5.96 -27.93
CA ALA A 177 0.57 -6.80 -28.57
C ALA A 177 0.48 -8.23 -28.00
N SER A 178 1.49 -8.69 -27.27
CA SER A 178 1.53 -9.97 -26.57
C SER A 178 1.36 -9.81 -25.06
N GLY A 179 0.84 -8.67 -24.58
CA GLY A 179 0.63 -8.38 -23.18
C GLY A 179 1.91 -8.20 -22.36
N ARG A 180 3.09 -8.11 -22.98
CA ARG A 180 4.35 -7.98 -22.25
C ARG A 180 4.61 -6.54 -21.85
N TYR A 181 5.19 -6.37 -20.66
CA TYR A 181 5.77 -5.10 -20.22
C TYR A 181 7.26 -5.27 -19.92
N HIS A 182 8.02 -4.19 -20.04
CA HIS A 182 9.36 -4.07 -19.50
C HIS A 182 9.73 -2.60 -19.31
N PHE A 183 10.57 -2.32 -18.32
CA PHE A 183 11.09 -0.98 -18.01
C PHE A 183 12.32 -1.07 -17.11
N ARG A 184 13.07 0.03 -17.02
CA ARG A 184 14.18 0.18 -16.07
C ARG A 184 13.75 1.10 -14.93
N SER A 185 14.12 0.73 -13.71
CA SER A 185 14.04 1.58 -12.52
C SER A 185 15.21 1.22 -11.59
N ILE A 186 15.03 1.30 -10.28
CA ILE A 186 15.99 0.84 -9.27
C ILE A 186 15.38 -0.23 -8.37
N LYS A 187 16.23 -0.93 -7.60
CA LYS A 187 15.79 -1.81 -6.52
C LYS A 187 15.29 -0.93 -5.36
N PRO A 188 14.01 -1.00 -4.96
CA PRO A 188 13.51 -0.19 -3.85
C PRO A 188 14.21 -0.57 -2.55
N ALA A 189 14.61 0.43 -1.78
CA ALA A 189 15.18 0.22 -0.46
C ALA A 189 14.07 -0.03 0.58
N ASP A 190 14.41 -0.75 1.65
CA ASP A 190 13.58 -0.75 2.87
C ASP A 190 13.52 0.66 3.44
N TYR A 191 12.34 1.09 3.90
CA TYR A 191 12.16 2.45 4.38
C TYR A 191 11.13 2.55 5.51
N PRO A 192 11.28 3.53 6.42
CA PRO A 192 10.35 3.67 7.53
C PRO A 192 9.09 4.40 7.06
N VAL A 193 7.93 4.01 7.62
CA VAL A 193 6.77 4.91 7.64
C VAL A 193 7.13 6.22 8.38
N PRO A 194 6.39 7.32 8.19
CA PRO A 194 6.61 8.54 8.99
C PRO A 194 6.57 8.25 10.50
N THR A 195 7.62 8.64 11.22
CA THR A 195 7.78 8.35 12.67
C THR A 195 7.84 9.59 13.56
N ASP A 196 7.80 10.77 12.96
CA ASP A 196 7.84 12.08 13.63
C ASP A 196 6.48 12.50 14.24
N GLY A 197 5.42 11.76 13.92
CA GLY A 197 4.05 12.03 14.37
C GLY A 197 3.57 11.19 15.55
N PRO A 198 2.29 11.38 15.95
CA PRO A 198 1.66 10.58 17.00
C PRO A 198 1.69 9.08 16.69
N VAL A 199 1.50 8.65 15.44
CA VAL A 199 1.57 7.22 15.09
C VAL A 199 2.97 6.66 15.33
N GLY A 200 4.01 7.39 14.96
CA GLY A 200 5.39 7.02 15.28
C GLY A 200 5.65 6.89 16.78
N ARG A 201 5.06 7.77 17.60
CA ARG A 201 5.10 7.65 19.06
C ARG A 201 4.38 6.38 19.55
N MET A 202 3.18 6.09 19.04
CA MET A 202 2.45 4.84 19.34
C MET A 202 3.29 3.60 19.02
N MET A 203 3.89 3.54 17.82
CA MET A 203 4.71 2.40 17.41
C MET A 203 5.94 2.20 18.31
N ARG A 204 6.58 3.30 18.75
CA ARG A 204 7.67 3.22 19.74
C ARG A 204 7.21 2.62 21.06
N TYR A 205 6.03 3.00 21.56
CA TYR A 205 5.45 2.38 22.77
C TYR A 205 5.14 0.90 22.57
N GLN A 206 4.69 0.51 21.38
CA GLN A 206 4.47 -0.90 21.00
C GLN A 206 5.77 -1.68 20.76
N LYS A 207 6.93 -1.01 20.76
CA LYS A 207 8.25 -1.59 20.41
C LYS A 207 8.26 -2.27 19.03
N ARG A 208 7.55 -1.67 18.07
CA ARG A 208 7.45 -2.17 16.69
C ARG A 208 8.43 -1.45 15.77
N SER A 209 8.93 -2.17 14.78
CA SER A 209 9.69 -1.60 13.67
C SER A 209 8.80 -0.68 12.83
N PRO A 210 9.25 0.52 12.44
CA PRO A 210 8.53 1.37 11.49
C PRO A 210 8.77 0.97 10.03
N GLN A 211 9.57 -0.07 9.79
CA GLN A 211 10.11 -0.37 8.47
C GLN A 211 9.08 -1.09 7.60
N ARG A 212 9.07 -0.71 6.33
CA ARG A 212 8.43 -1.44 5.25
C ARG A 212 9.52 -2.10 4.41
N PRO A 213 9.32 -3.35 3.96
CA PRO A 213 10.21 -3.97 2.99
C PRO A 213 10.22 -3.16 1.69
N GLY A 214 11.35 -3.06 1.00
CA GLY A 214 11.41 -2.39 -0.30
C GLY A 214 10.37 -2.95 -1.27
N HIS A 215 9.62 -2.08 -1.94
CA HIS A 215 8.59 -2.48 -2.90
C HIS A 215 8.36 -1.43 -3.98
N LEU A 216 7.83 -1.88 -5.11
CA LEU A 216 7.35 -1.06 -6.21
C LEU A 216 5.84 -1.15 -6.27
N HIS A 217 5.14 -0.02 -6.33
CA HIS A 217 3.69 0.00 -6.44
C HIS A 217 3.24 -0.01 -7.90
N LEU A 218 2.07 -0.61 -8.14
CA LEU A 218 1.39 -0.58 -9.42
C LEU A 218 -0.12 -0.36 -9.26
N ILE A 219 -0.73 0.38 -10.18
CA ILE A 219 -2.13 0.17 -10.55
C ILE A 219 -2.14 -0.46 -11.93
N VAL A 220 -2.67 -1.67 -12.03
CA VAL A 220 -2.77 -2.41 -13.28
C VAL A 220 -4.21 -2.37 -13.75
N SER A 221 -4.43 -1.92 -14.99
CA SER A 221 -5.78 -1.73 -15.52
C SER A 221 -5.85 -2.03 -17.02
N ALA A 222 -7.00 -2.50 -17.47
CA ALA A 222 -7.28 -2.69 -18.89
C ALA A 222 -8.80 -2.57 -19.14
N PRO A 223 -9.24 -2.13 -20.33
CA PRO A 223 -10.66 -2.09 -20.67
C PRO A 223 -11.32 -3.47 -20.50
N GLY A 224 -12.44 -3.53 -19.77
CA GLY A 224 -13.16 -4.78 -19.49
C GLY A 224 -12.60 -5.60 -18.31
N PHE A 225 -11.60 -5.09 -17.61
CA PHE A 225 -11.00 -5.73 -16.42
C PHE A 225 -11.13 -4.84 -15.20
N ALA A 226 -11.27 -5.46 -14.02
CA ALA A 226 -11.21 -4.75 -12.76
C ALA A 226 -9.78 -4.21 -12.54
N PRO A 227 -9.59 -2.92 -12.23
CA PRO A 227 -8.27 -2.39 -11.91
C PRO A 227 -7.78 -2.97 -10.58
N VAL A 228 -6.48 -3.25 -10.50
CA VAL A 228 -5.84 -3.81 -9.30
C VAL A 228 -4.75 -2.85 -8.84
N VAL A 229 -4.91 -2.30 -7.63
CA VAL A 229 -3.84 -1.66 -6.89
C VAL A 229 -3.01 -2.76 -6.24
N THR A 230 -1.70 -2.80 -6.49
CA THR A 230 -0.82 -3.85 -5.98
C THR A 230 0.60 -3.34 -5.70
N GLN A 231 1.46 -4.23 -5.21
CA GLN A 231 2.87 -3.99 -4.93
C GLN A 231 3.70 -5.21 -5.38
N ILE A 232 4.97 -4.99 -5.73
CA ILE A 232 5.98 -6.04 -5.88
C ILE A 232 7.02 -5.82 -4.79
N PHE A 233 7.03 -6.68 -3.78
CA PHE A 233 7.98 -6.65 -2.67
C PHE A 233 9.31 -7.27 -3.07
N VAL A 234 10.39 -6.74 -2.52
CA VAL A 234 11.73 -7.32 -2.62
C VAL A 234 11.79 -8.56 -1.74
N ALA A 235 11.83 -9.75 -2.36
CA ALA A 235 11.74 -11.03 -1.64
C ALA A 235 12.89 -11.29 -0.65
N ASP A 236 14.04 -10.63 -0.81
CA ASP A 236 15.18 -10.74 0.11
C ASP A 236 15.22 -9.65 1.20
N SER A 237 14.18 -8.83 1.32
CA SER A 237 14.09 -7.83 2.37
C SER A 237 14.04 -8.47 3.75
N LYS A 238 14.82 -7.93 4.70
CA LYS A 238 14.78 -8.33 6.12
C LYS A 238 13.44 -8.02 6.80
N TYR A 239 12.62 -7.15 6.22
CA TYR A 239 11.31 -6.76 6.77
C TYR A 239 10.14 -7.45 6.05
N LEU A 240 10.39 -8.44 5.19
CA LEU A 240 9.32 -9.14 4.47
C LEU A 240 8.30 -9.78 5.42
N HIS A 241 8.73 -10.23 6.60
CA HIS A 241 7.86 -10.82 7.63
C HIS A 241 7.58 -9.88 8.81
N ASP A 242 7.99 -8.62 8.72
CA ASP A 242 7.85 -7.59 9.77
C ASP A 242 7.53 -6.22 9.15
N ASP A 243 6.59 -6.22 8.19
CA ASP A 243 6.11 -4.98 7.56
C ASP A 243 5.25 -4.18 8.54
N ALA A 244 5.63 -2.92 8.77
CA ALA A 244 4.96 -2.00 9.68
C ALA A 244 3.45 -1.85 9.44
N VAL A 245 2.99 -2.08 8.20
CA VAL A 245 1.60 -1.88 7.77
C VAL A 245 0.88 -3.18 7.39
N PHE A 246 1.49 -4.34 7.63
CA PHE A 246 0.88 -5.64 7.30
C PHE A 246 0.45 -5.74 5.82
N GLY A 247 1.23 -5.17 4.90
CA GLY A 247 0.90 -5.13 3.46
C GLY A 247 1.49 -6.30 2.67
N VAL A 248 2.45 -7.03 3.22
CA VAL A 248 3.13 -8.12 2.51
C VAL A 248 2.21 -9.30 2.29
N LYS A 249 2.19 -9.76 1.04
CA LYS A 249 1.61 -11.03 0.60
C LYS A 249 2.69 -11.83 -0.08
N GLN A 250 2.77 -13.13 0.20
CA GLN A 250 3.84 -13.98 -0.33
C GLN A 250 3.82 -14.05 -1.87
N SER A 251 2.64 -14.03 -2.47
CA SER A 251 2.43 -13.98 -3.93
C SER A 251 2.96 -12.70 -4.59
N LEU A 252 3.11 -11.62 -3.80
CA LEU A 252 3.62 -10.32 -4.24
C LEU A 252 5.12 -10.15 -3.99
N ALA A 253 5.81 -11.16 -3.45
CA ALA A 253 7.26 -11.15 -3.27
C ALA A 253 7.98 -11.48 -4.59
N GLY A 254 8.49 -10.46 -5.26
CA GLY A 254 9.27 -10.58 -6.49
C GLY A 254 10.72 -11.01 -6.22
N GLN A 255 11.26 -11.87 -7.08
CA GLN A 255 12.65 -12.31 -7.01
C GLN A 255 13.57 -11.31 -7.72
N PHE A 256 14.37 -10.58 -6.95
CA PHE A 256 15.36 -9.63 -7.45
C PHE A 256 16.69 -10.34 -7.67
N SER A 257 16.90 -10.84 -8.89
CA SER A 257 18.13 -11.56 -9.23
C SER A 257 19.27 -10.58 -9.50
N ARG A 258 20.35 -10.67 -8.73
CA ARG A 258 21.53 -9.81 -8.84
C ARG A 258 22.48 -10.29 -9.94
N HIS A 259 23.01 -9.36 -10.72
CA HIS A 259 23.98 -9.59 -11.79
C HIS A 259 25.23 -8.72 -11.59
N PRO A 260 26.42 -9.16 -12.04
CA PRO A 260 27.59 -8.29 -12.13
C PRO A 260 27.39 -7.20 -13.21
N ALA A 261 28.32 -6.24 -13.27
CA ALA A 261 28.39 -5.31 -14.40
C ALA A 261 28.51 -6.09 -15.73
N GLY A 262 27.81 -5.65 -16.76
CA GLY A 262 27.69 -6.40 -18.01
C GLY A 262 26.58 -5.86 -18.90
N THR A 263 25.97 -6.72 -19.70
CA THR A 263 24.88 -6.34 -20.60
C THR A 263 23.53 -6.68 -19.97
N ALA A 264 22.64 -5.70 -19.88
CA ALA A 264 21.29 -5.88 -19.40
C ALA A 264 20.39 -6.61 -20.42
N PRO A 265 19.21 -7.12 -20.01
CA PRO A 265 18.29 -7.83 -20.92
C PRO A 265 17.84 -7.03 -22.15
N ASN A 266 17.87 -5.69 -22.08
CA ASN A 266 17.57 -4.79 -23.19
C ASN A 266 18.78 -4.54 -24.12
N GLY A 267 19.92 -5.18 -23.87
CA GLY A 267 21.17 -4.99 -24.63
C GLY A 267 22.02 -3.79 -24.18
N GLU A 268 21.57 -3.02 -23.18
CA GLU A 268 22.31 -1.86 -22.67
C GLU A 268 23.53 -2.31 -21.85
N PRO A 269 24.72 -1.71 -22.05
CA PRO A 269 25.85 -1.92 -21.17
C PRO A 269 25.63 -1.22 -19.83
N VAL A 270 25.68 -1.99 -18.74
CA VAL A 270 25.55 -1.51 -17.36
C VAL A 270 26.91 -1.65 -16.64
N PRO A 271 27.59 -0.53 -16.33
CA PRO A 271 28.96 -0.56 -15.78
C PRO A 271 29.04 -0.92 -14.29
N VAL A 272 27.90 -1.21 -13.66
CA VAL A 272 27.74 -1.53 -12.24
C VAL A 272 26.90 -2.79 -12.07
N PRO A 273 26.93 -3.46 -10.90
CA PRO A 273 25.97 -4.51 -10.60
C PRO A 273 24.52 -4.02 -10.75
N PHE A 274 23.65 -4.90 -11.24
CA PHE A 274 22.24 -4.58 -11.48
C PHE A 274 21.35 -5.76 -11.12
N TYR A 275 20.04 -5.55 -11.15
CA TYR A 275 19.05 -6.57 -10.83
C TYR A 275 18.07 -6.79 -11.99
N THR A 276 17.48 -7.98 -12.04
CA THR A 276 16.32 -8.28 -12.90
C THR A 276 15.18 -8.82 -12.07
N VAL A 277 13.95 -8.43 -12.43
CA VAL A 277 12.71 -8.93 -11.84
C VAL A 277 11.78 -9.36 -12.98
N ASN A 278 11.30 -10.61 -12.91
CA ASN A 278 10.22 -11.09 -13.76
C ASN A 278 8.96 -11.29 -12.91
N PHE A 279 7.87 -10.63 -13.26
CA PHE A 279 6.63 -10.67 -12.49
C PHE A 279 5.40 -10.67 -13.42
N ASP A 280 4.74 -11.81 -13.53
CA ASP A 280 3.54 -11.98 -14.33
C ASP A 280 2.28 -11.57 -13.54
N MET A 281 1.35 -10.92 -14.23
CA MET A 281 0.14 -10.36 -13.64
C MET A 281 -1.10 -10.90 -14.33
N ARG A 282 -2.13 -11.22 -13.57
CA ARG A 282 -3.38 -11.82 -14.06
C ARG A 282 -4.57 -11.00 -13.57
N LEU A 283 -5.30 -10.38 -14.49
CA LEU A 283 -6.45 -9.54 -14.19
C LEU A 283 -7.76 -10.31 -14.30
N LEU A 284 -8.72 -9.93 -13.45
CA LEU A 284 -10.10 -10.40 -13.52
C LEU A 284 -10.93 -9.51 -14.43
N ARG A 285 -11.81 -10.14 -15.22
CA ARG A 285 -12.80 -9.38 -15.99
C ARG A 285 -13.74 -8.64 -15.03
N ALA A 286 -14.08 -7.42 -15.40
CA ALA A 286 -15.12 -6.68 -14.68
C ALA A 286 -16.46 -7.38 -14.89
N SER A 287 -17.24 -7.51 -13.81
CA SER A 287 -18.61 -8.02 -13.81
C SER A 287 -19.59 -7.03 -14.41
#